data_AF-A0A822Y8M5-F1
#
_entry.id   AF-A0A822Y8M5-F1
#
_cell.length_a   1.000
_cell.length_b   1.000
_cell.length_c   1.000
_cell.angle_alpha   90.00
_cell.angle_beta   90.00
_cell.angle_gamma   90.00
#
_symmetry.space_group_name_H-M   'P 1'
#
loop_
_entity.id
_entity.type
_entity.pdbx_description
1 polymer ?
#
loop_
_entity_poly.entity_id
_entity_poly.type
_entity_poly.pdbx_seq_one_letter_code
_entity_poly.pdbx_strand_id
1 'polypeptide(L)'
;MFSHKVPAFRFMGGEMDGIVDGTFELDPMALPDDLVNPECPNDMNSSNWLAILPHANFSAPLIGPYPENQSLKPSWSEQDFTRGQIWAVYSGTDFTPRQYARINDVVLVNQVCVTFLEPQPVLDHEIQWHRENLPIVSGIFKVGRTTLNLEMSWFSHSVKCQRSMTKPFYKIYPMKGEIWAMYKNWNNKWKQSDYKSYQCWIVEILSDFTEEKCMRIVRLVEVKGCMTFFQRQRYDDFELTRTVSQADMLAFSHRIPAFRVPGVRKYSIPEASWHLEPDALPPKLSNMCS
;
A
#
# COMPACT_ATOMS: atom_id res chain seq x y z
N MET A 1 13.43 1.81 20.93
CA MET A 1 12.33 2.42 21.69
C MET A 1 12.21 3.84 21.16
N PHE A 2 11.03 4.25 20.68
CA PHE A 2 10.77 5.64 20.29
C PHE A 2 10.14 6.35 21.49
N SER A 3 10.62 7.54 21.86
CA SER A 3 10.25 8.19 23.13
C SER A 3 8.93 8.97 23.06
N HIS A 4 8.50 9.41 21.88
CA HIS A 4 7.30 10.22 21.68
C HIS A 4 6.77 10.06 20.25
N LYS A 5 5.52 10.50 20.01
CA LYS A 5 4.89 10.60 18.69
C LYS A 5 4.87 12.06 18.26
N VAL A 6 5.63 12.41 17.20
CA VAL A 6 5.53 13.71 16.54
C VAL A 6 4.25 13.72 15.68
N PRO A 7 3.29 14.65 15.88
CA PRO A 7 2.20 14.87 14.94
C PRO A 7 2.73 15.38 13.60
N ALA A 8 2.25 14.78 12.51
CA ALA A 8 2.65 15.13 11.15
C ALA A 8 1.41 15.28 10.28
N PHE A 9 1.13 16.49 9.79
CA PHE A 9 0.05 16.74 8.84
C PHE A 9 0.54 16.48 7.42
N ARG A 10 -0.22 15.73 6.62
CA ARG A 10 0.11 15.41 5.23
C ARG A 10 -0.67 16.32 4.27
N PHE A 11 0.04 17.10 3.47
CA PHE A 11 -0.57 17.86 2.38
C PHE A 11 -0.96 16.95 1.20
N MET A 12 -2.09 17.26 0.58
CA MET A 12 -2.62 16.64 -0.62
C MET A 12 -2.18 17.35 -1.91
N GLY A 13 -1.59 18.54 -1.77
CA GLY A 13 -0.97 19.31 -2.85
C GLY A 13 -1.89 20.39 -3.42
N GLY A 14 -1.38 21.63 -3.46
CA GLY A 14 -2.13 22.80 -3.97
C GLY A 14 -2.81 23.64 -2.89
N GLU A 15 -2.64 23.33 -1.59
CA GLU A 15 -3.13 24.16 -0.48
C GLU A 15 -2.33 25.47 -0.32
N MET A 16 -1.03 25.44 -0.65
CA MET A 16 -0.13 26.60 -0.66
C MET A 16 0.84 26.51 -1.84
N ASP A 17 1.25 27.66 -2.36
CA ASP A 17 2.18 27.73 -3.49
C ASP A 17 3.56 27.17 -3.11
N GLY A 18 4.08 26.25 -3.93
CA GLY A 18 5.31 25.49 -3.65
C GLY A 18 5.18 24.21 -2.81
N ILE A 19 4.01 23.90 -2.20
CA ILE A 19 3.80 22.63 -1.47
C ILE A 19 3.27 21.53 -2.41
N VAL A 20 3.87 20.33 -2.32
CA VAL A 20 3.56 19.17 -3.17
C VAL A 20 2.79 18.07 -2.42
N ASP A 21 2.00 17.27 -3.15
CA ASP A 21 1.31 16.06 -2.62
C ASP A 21 2.31 15.15 -1.89
N GLY A 22 2.05 14.88 -0.61
CA GLY A 22 2.90 14.05 0.23
C GLY A 22 3.99 14.80 1.02
N THR A 23 4.05 16.14 0.96
CA THR A 23 4.79 16.92 1.96
C THR A 23 4.16 16.72 3.35
N PHE A 24 5.00 16.64 4.39
CA PHE A 24 4.56 16.65 5.79
C PHE A 24 5.01 17.92 6.50
N GLU A 25 4.09 18.59 7.18
CA GLU A 25 4.41 19.55 8.25
C GLU A 25 4.46 18.80 9.59
N LEU A 26 5.54 18.99 10.34
CA LEU A 26 5.70 18.45 11.69
C LEU A 26 5.35 19.56 12.68
N ASP A 27 4.63 19.24 13.75
CA ASP A 27 4.42 20.18 14.87
C ASP A 27 5.79 20.53 15.50
N PRO A 28 6.25 21.79 15.43
CA PRO A 28 7.56 22.19 15.96
C PRO A 28 7.62 22.15 17.49
N MET A 29 6.48 22.11 18.19
CA MET A 29 6.41 21.94 19.65
C MET A 29 6.48 20.46 20.07
N ALA A 30 6.39 19.53 19.13
CA ALA A 30 6.43 18.09 19.38
C ALA A 30 7.72 17.41 18.91
N LEU A 31 8.69 18.19 18.41
CA LEU A 31 10.06 17.74 18.19
C LEU A 31 10.81 17.67 19.53
N PRO A 32 11.76 16.74 19.71
CA PRO A 32 12.56 16.68 20.93
C PRO A 32 13.59 17.82 20.95
N ASP A 33 13.88 18.33 22.14
CA ASP A 33 14.98 19.29 22.36
C ASP A 33 16.34 18.73 21.90
N ASP A 34 16.48 17.40 21.76
CA ASP A 34 17.68 16.63 21.35
C ASP A 34 18.33 17.03 20.00
N LEU A 35 17.75 17.97 19.25
CA LEU A 35 18.50 18.73 18.22
C LEU A 35 19.56 19.67 18.84
N VAL A 36 19.52 19.85 20.17
CA VAL A 36 20.40 20.66 21.02
C VAL A 36 21.03 19.76 22.11
N ASN A 37 21.91 18.85 21.65
CA ASN A 37 22.71 17.88 22.42
C ASN A 37 21.95 16.66 23.03
N PRO A 38 22.57 15.44 23.02
CA PRO A 38 21.95 14.23 23.57
C PRO A 38 22.62 13.68 24.84
N GLU A 39 21.82 13.18 25.80
CA GLU A 39 22.23 12.19 26.80
C GLU A 39 21.03 11.26 27.15
N CYS A 40 21.26 9.95 27.30
CA CYS A 40 20.25 8.93 27.62
C CYS A 40 20.64 8.18 28.90
N PRO A 41 19.68 7.63 29.69
CA PRO A 41 19.56 6.15 29.69
C PRO A 41 18.20 5.49 30.07
N ASN A 42 18.00 4.27 29.54
CA ASN A 42 17.48 3.03 30.17
C ASN A 42 15.98 2.72 30.55
N ASP A 43 15.51 1.60 29.96
CA ASP A 43 14.91 0.37 30.56
C ASP A 43 13.41 0.12 30.91
N MET A 44 13.06 -1.18 30.76
CA MET A 44 12.06 -2.04 31.48
C MET A 44 10.58 -2.28 31.02
N ASN A 45 10.39 -3.28 30.13
CA ASN A 45 9.77 -4.63 30.32
C ASN A 45 8.28 -4.88 30.79
N SER A 46 7.78 -6.12 30.53
CA SER A 46 6.46 -6.77 30.82
C SER A 46 5.35 -6.57 29.75
N SER A 47 4.63 -7.55 29.16
CA SER A 47 3.98 -8.84 29.59
C SER A 47 2.65 -8.64 30.36
N ASN A 48 1.55 -9.40 30.20
CA ASN A 48 1.30 -10.74 29.60
C ASN A 48 -0.21 -11.09 29.33
N TRP A 49 -0.50 -12.21 28.62
CA TRP A 49 -1.71 -13.12 28.65
C TRP A 49 -2.89 -13.08 27.61
N LEU A 50 -3.03 -14.20 26.86
CA LEU A 50 -4.19 -15.14 26.57
C LEU A 50 -5.66 -14.73 26.86
N ALA A 51 -6.75 -15.19 26.19
CA ALA A 51 -7.07 -16.05 24.99
C ALA A 51 -8.60 -15.89 24.63
N ILE A 52 -9.43 -16.71 23.92
CA ILE A 52 -9.41 -18.11 23.38
C ILE A 52 -10.36 -18.34 22.12
N LEU A 53 -11.25 -19.36 22.07
CA LEU A 53 -12.10 -19.86 20.94
C LEU A 53 -13.53 -20.30 21.44
N PRO A 54 -14.58 -20.72 20.64
CA PRO A 54 -14.58 -21.26 19.26
C PRO A 54 -15.77 -21.00 18.26
N HIS A 55 -15.54 -21.38 16.98
CA HIS A 55 -16.42 -21.88 15.88
C HIS A 55 -17.89 -21.45 15.65
N ALA A 56 -18.17 -20.95 14.42
CA ALA A 56 -19.11 -21.56 13.44
C ALA A 56 -18.88 -21.03 12.00
N ASN A 57 -19.33 -21.77 10.96
CA ASN A 57 -19.03 -21.47 9.55
C ASN A 57 -19.96 -20.46 8.87
N PHE A 58 -19.41 -19.39 8.30
CA PHE A 58 -19.76 -18.83 6.97
C PHE A 58 -18.59 -17.98 6.45
N SER A 59 -18.26 -18.07 5.16
CA SER A 59 -17.03 -17.45 4.61
C SER A 59 -17.20 -15.97 4.26
N ALA A 60 -17.18 -15.12 5.28
CA ALA A 60 -16.79 -13.72 5.14
C ALA A 60 -15.32 -13.62 4.65
N PRO A 61 -14.87 -12.49 4.06
CA PRO A 61 -13.44 -12.26 3.83
C PRO A 61 -12.67 -12.39 5.16
N LEU A 62 -11.51 -13.03 5.11
CA LEU A 62 -10.66 -13.28 6.29
C LEU A 62 -9.97 -12.00 6.76
N ILE A 63 -10.71 -11.18 7.51
CA ILE A 63 -10.22 -10.06 8.31
C ILE A 63 -9.74 -10.66 9.64
N GLY A 64 -8.43 -10.88 9.77
CA GLY A 64 -7.81 -11.31 11.03
C GLY A 64 -7.66 -10.14 12.01
N PRO A 65 -7.21 -10.37 13.25
CA PRO A 65 -6.81 -9.28 14.14
C PRO A 65 -5.59 -8.54 13.57
N TYR A 66 -5.61 -7.20 13.60
CA TYR A 66 -4.48 -6.36 13.22
C TYR A 66 -3.31 -6.59 14.22
N PRO A 67 -2.08 -6.89 13.79
CA PRO A 67 -0.94 -7.02 14.71
C PRO A 67 -0.49 -5.67 15.29
N GLU A 68 -0.54 -5.50 16.61
CA GLU A 68 -0.20 -4.26 17.32
C GLU A 68 1.30 -3.96 17.42
N ASN A 69 1.99 -3.88 16.27
CA ASN A 69 3.33 -3.30 16.20
C ASN A 69 3.27 -1.78 16.00
N GLN A 70 4.24 -1.07 16.59
CA GLN A 70 4.34 0.39 16.56
C GLN A 70 4.96 0.90 15.24
N SER A 71 4.27 0.66 14.13
CA SER A 71 4.53 1.33 12.86
C SER A 71 4.03 2.78 12.88
N LEU A 72 4.48 3.59 11.92
CA LEU A 72 3.90 4.90 11.65
C LEU A 72 2.56 4.75 10.90
N LYS A 73 1.57 4.14 11.56
CA LYS A 73 0.21 3.98 11.03
C LYS A 73 -0.36 5.35 10.63
N PRO A 74 -0.98 5.48 9.45
CA PRO A 74 -1.75 6.67 9.12
C PRO A 74 -2.85 6.90 10.16
N SER A 75 -2.79 8.02 10.88
CA SER A 75 -3.87 8.41 11.80
C SER A 75 -4.93 9.19 11.03
N TRP A 76 -5.76 8.48 10.28
CA TRP A 76 -6.91 9.05 9.57
C TRP A 76 -7.92 9.66 10.55
N SER A 77 -8.66 10.63 10.05
CA SER A 77 -9.78 11.29 10.70
C SER A 77 -11.06 11.09 9.90
N GLU A 78 -12.20 11.52 10.44
CA GLU A 78 -13.47 11.53 9.71
C GLU A 78 -13.44 12.42 8.45
N GLN A 79 -12.53 13.41 8.40
CA GLN A 79 -12.43 14.39 7.31
C GLN A 79 -11.72 13.84 6.06
N ASP A 80 -10.92 12.77 6.21
CA ASP A 80 -10.22 12.12 5.09
C ASP A 80 -11.19 11.35 4.17
N PHE A 81 -12.32 10.87 4.73
CA PHE A 81 -13.25 9.95 4.06
C PHE A 81 -14.45 10.66 3.43
N THR A 82 -14.38 10.91 2.13
CA THR A 82 -15.53 11.44 1.35
C THR A 82 -16.36 10.31 0.75
N ARG A 83 -17.68 10.38 0.96
CA ARG A 83 -18.68 9.46 0.40
C ARG A 83 -18.49 9.25 -1.11
N GLY A 84 -18.31 7.99 -1.52
CA GLY A 84 -18.10 7.60 -2.91
C GLY A 84 -16.65 7.53 -3.38
N GLN A 85 -15.67 7.95 -2.57
CA GLN A 85 -14.25 7.61 -2.79
C GLN A 85 -14.05 6.08 -2.81
N ILE A 86 -12.98 5.64 -3.46
CA ILE A 86 -12.47 4.28 -3.41
C ILE A 86 -11.18 4.29 -2.58
N TRP A 87 -11.03 3.33 -1.68
CA TRP A 87 -9.86 3.18 -0.82
C TRP A 87 -9.29 1.76 -0.90
N ALA A 88 -7.97 1.64 -0.74
CA ALA A 88 -7.29 0.39 -0.51
C ALA A 88 -7.28 0.08 0.99
N VAL A 89 -7.72 -1.12 1.34
CA VAL A 89 -7.75 -1.63 2.72
C VAL A 89 -6.84 -2.85 2.86
N TYR A 90 -6.15 -2.91 3.98
CA TYR A 90 -5.30 -4.04 4.36
C TYR A 90 -6.15 -5.31 4.50
N SER A 91 -5.64 -6.45 4.03
CA SER A 91 -6.41 -7.69 3.98
C SER A 91 -5.52 -8.93 3.89
N GLY A 92 -6.09 -10.09 4.21
CA GLY A 92 -5.41 -11.38 4.10
C GLY A 92 -4.33 -11.63 5.16
N THR A 93 -3.62 -12.74 5.01
CA THR A 93 -2.63 -13.23 6.00
C THR A 93 -1.28 -12.51 5.95
N ASP A 94 -0.99 -11.81 4.85
CA ASP A 94 0.23 -11.00 4.69
C ASP A 94 0.02 -9.51 4.98
N PHE A 95 -1.21 -9.14 5.38
CA PHE A 95 -1.60 -7.79 5.77
C PHE A 95 -1.27 -6.71 4.73
N THR A 96 -1.64 -6.93 3.47
CA THR A 96 -1.32 -6.00 2.37
C THR A 96 -2.56 -5.30 1.78
N PRO A 97 -2.44 -4.09 1.22
CA PRO A 97 -3.57 -3.28 0.77
C PRO A 97 -4.07 -3.69 -0.63
N ARG A 98 -4.58 -4.93 -0.75
CA ARG A 98 -5.06 -5.52 -2.02
C ARG A 98 -6.56 -5.40 -2.26
N GLN A 99 -7.37 -5.18 -1.22
CA GLN A 99 -8.81 -5.08 -1.37
C GLN A 99 -9.22 -3.62 -1.54
N TYR A 100 -10.17 -3.37 -2.42
CA TYR A 100 -10.73 -2.04 -2.64
C TYR A 100 -12.14 -1.95 -2.06
N ALA A 101 -12.42 -0.85 -1.38
CA ALA A 101 -13.69 -0.57 -0.74
C ALA A 101 -14.18 0.83 -1.12
N ARG A 102 -15.48 0.97 -1.41
CA ARG A 102 -16.14 2.25 -1.66
C ARG A 102 -16.70 2.80 -0.36
N ILE A 103 -16.39 4.06 -0.04
CA ILE A 103 -16.96 4.76 1.11
C ILE A 103 -18.47 4.98 0.89
N ASN A 104 -19.29 4.49 1.81
CA ASN A 104 -20.74 4.72 1.82
C ASN A 104 -21.14 5.84 2.76
N ASP A 105 -20.56 5.87 3.97
CA ASP A 105 -20.76 6.90 5.00
C ASP A 105 -19.72 6.75 6.13
N VAL A 106 -19.56 7.78 6.95
CA VAL A 106 -18.85 7.70 8.25
C VAL A 106 -19.92 7.55 9.33
N VAL A 107 -19.80 6.52 10.20
CA VAL A 107 -20.94 6.07 11.04
C VAL A 107 -20.71 6.25 12.53
N LEU A 108 -19.47 6.07 12.99
CA LEU A 108 -19.05 6.28 14.38
C LEU A 108 -17.67 6.91 14.38
N VAL A 109 -17.29 7.48 15.52
CA VAL A 109 -15.91 7.87 15.81
C VAL A 109 -15.00 6.67 15.50
N ASN A 110 -14.08 6.87 14.55
CA ASN A 110 -13.15 5.87 14.03
C ASN A 110 -13.73 4.69 13.21
N GLN A 111 -15.01 4.70 12.78
CA GLN A 111 -15.57 3.67 11.88
C GLN A 111 -16.26 4.22 10.63
N VAL A 112 -15.92 3.61 9.48
CA VAL A 112 -16.38 4.00 8.14
C VAL A 112 -17.17 2.84 7.53
N CYS A 113 -18.40 3.10 7.09
CA CYS A 113 -19.21 2.13 6.35
C CYS A 113 -18.77 2.07 4.89
N VAL A 114 -18.47 0.86 4.41
CA VAL A 114 -17.97 0.63 3.06
C VAL A 114 -18.65 -0.56 2.40
N THR A 115 -18.73 -0.54 1.07
CA THR A 115 -19.03 -1.73 0.26
C THR A 115 -17.79 -2.11 -0.54
N PHE A 116 -17.35 -3.37 -0.41
CA PHE A 116 -16.20 -3.89 -1.13
C PHE A 116 -16.45 -3.93 -2.64
N LEU A 117 -15.38 -3.77 -3.42
CA LEU A 117 -15.44 -3.92 -4.88
C LEU A 117 -15.10 -5.35 -5.30
N GLU A 118 -15.86 -5.84 -6.28
CA GLU A 118 -15.65 -7.13 -6.91
C GLU A 118 -14.90 -6.92 -8.25
N PRO A 119 -13.76 -7.58 -8.50
CA PRO A 119 -13.08 -7.53 -9.80
C PRO A 119 -13.96 -8.16 -10.88
N GLN A 120 -13.98 -7.57 -12.06
CA GLN A 120 -14.75 -8.03 -13.22
C GLN A 120 -13.78 -8.39 -14.35
N PRO A 121 -13.16 -9.59 -14.31
CA PRO A 121 -12.26 -10.05 -15.36
C PRO A 121 -12.99 -10.20 -16.69
N VAL A 122 -12.32 -9.84 -17.78
CA VAL A 122 -12.87 -9.82 -19.15
C VAL A 122 -12.07 -10.75 -20.08
N LEU A 123 -10.76 -10.87 -19.87
CA LEU A 123 -9.87 -11.70 -20.69
C LEU A 123 -9.72 -13.10 -20.07
N ASP A 124 -9.58 -14.14 -20.90
CA ASP A 124 -9.56 -15.54 -20.42
C ASP A 124 -8.51 -15.82 -19.32
N HIS A 125 -7.36 -15.14 -19.38
CA HIS A 125 -6.31 -15.28 -18.36
C HIS A 125 -6.66 -14.57 -17.04
N GLU A 126 -7.37 -13.44 -17.08
CA GLU A 126 -7.93 -12.80 -15.88
C GLU A 126 -9.02 -13.67 -15.26
N ILE A 127 -9.86 -14.30 -16.09
CA ILE A 127 -10.92 -15.22 -15.67
C ILE A 127 -10.31 -16.48 -15.03
N GLN A 128 -9.22 -17.03 -15.58
CA GLN A 128 -8.54 -18.16 -14.96
C GLN A 128 -7.84 -17.78 -13.66
N TRP A 129 -7.14 -16.64 -13.61
CA TRP A 129 -6.51 -16.13 -12.38
C TRP A 129 -7.53 -15.94 -11.24
N HIS A 130 -8.71 -15.40 -11.56
CA HIS A 130 -9.82 -15.29 -10.62
C HIS A 130 -10.35 -16.65 -10.15
N ARG A 131 -10.37 -17.68 -11.01
CA ARG A 131 -10.77 -19.06 -10.64
C ARG A 131 -9.77 -19.75 -9.73
N GLU A 132 -8.47 -19.45 -9.85
CA GLU A 132 -7.43 -19.92 -8.93
C GLU A 132 -7.47 -19.18 -7.56
N ASN A 133 -8.44 -18.26 -7.37
CA ASN A 133 -8.63 -17.42 -6.18
C ASN A 133 -7.43 -16.49 -5.88
N LEU A 134 -6.73 -16.06 -6.94
CA LEU A 134 -5.62 -15.13 -6.88
C LEU A 134 -6.12 -13.67 -6.91
N PRO A 135 -5.46 -12.73 -6.20
CA PRO A 135 -5.93 -11.35 -6.08
C PRO A 135 -5.82 -10.59 -7.41
N ILE A 136 -6.86 -9.83 -7.74
CA ILE A 136 -6.87 -8.88 -8.87
C ILE A 136 -6.92 -7.46 -8.28
N VAL A 137 -5.86 -6.68 -8.51
CA VAL A 137 -5.68 -5.30 -7.98
C VAL A 137 -5.54 -4.25 -9.08
N SER A 138 -5.62 -4.65 -10.34
CA SER A 138 -5.53 -3.79 -11.52
C SER A 138 -6.51 -4.32 -12.56
N GLY A 139 -7.32 -3.44 -13.16
CA GLY A 139 -8.39 -3.82 -14.09
C GLY A 139 -9.72 -3.11 -13.83
N ILE A 140 -10.81 -3.82 -14.17
CA ILE A 140 -12.19 -3.34 -14.04
C ILE A 140 -12.82 -3.92 -12.78
N PHE A 141 -13.52 -3.08 -12.01
CA PHE A 141 -14.17 -3.44 -10.76
C PHE A 141 -15.61 -2.91 -10.74
N LYS A 142 -16.52 -3.57 -10.02
CA LYS A 142 -17.86 -3.05 -9.70
C LYS A 142 -18.02 -2.92 -8.19
N VAL A 143 -19.04 -2.19 -7.74
CA VAL A 143 -19.50 -2.31 -6.33
C VAL A 143 -20.05 -3.72 -6.14
N GLY A 144 -19.55 -4.43 -5.13
CA GLY A 144 -19.97 -5.78 -4.77
C GLY A 144 -21.18 -5.80 -3.84
N ARG A 145 -21.40 -6.95 -3.20
CA ARG A 145 -22.50 -7.14 -2.22
C ARG A 145 -22.09 -6.96 -0.76
N THR A 146 -20.83 -7.23 -0.42
CA THR A 146 -20.32 -7.19 0.96
C THR A 146 -20.21 -5.76 1.47
N THR A 147 -21.04 -5.40 2.45
CA THR A 147 -21.02 -4.08 3.11
C THR A 147 -20.71 -4.29 4.59
N LEU A 148 -19.74 -3.53 5.12
CA LEU A 148 -19.24 -3.63 6.50
C LEU A 148 -18.89 -2.24 7.03
N ASN A 149 -18.92 -2.08 8.36
CA ASN A 149 -18.19 -1.00 9.02
C ASN A 149 -16.75 -1.48 9.24
N LEU A 150 -15.76 -0.70 8.79
CA LEU A 150 -14.35 -0.94 9.07
C LEU A 150 -13.84 0.16 10.00
N GLU A 151 -12.96 -0.21 10.93
CA GLU A 151 -12.19 0.78 11.70
C GLU A 151 -11.20 1.49 10.77
N MET A 152 -10.93 2.77 11.03
CA MET A 152 -10.03 3.57 10.19
C MET A 152 -8.61 2.99 10.07
N SER A 153 -8.16 2.22 11.06
CA SER A 153 -6.89 1.48 11.07
C SER A 153 -6.72 0.49 9.90
N TRP A 154 -7.80 0.08 9.24
CA TRP A 154 -7.77 -0.85 8.09
C TRP A 154 -7.43 -0.20 6.75
N PHE A 155 -7.43 1.13 6.67
CA PHE A 155 -7.27 1.87 5.42
C PHE A 155 -5.79 2.25 5.18
N SER A 156 -5.25 1.95 3.99
CA SER A 156 -3.88 2.33 3.59
C SER A 156 -3.84 3.62 2.78
N HIS A 157 -4.76 3.78 1.81
CA HIS A 157 -4.78 4.97 0.96
C HIS A 157 -6.04 5.11 0.10
N SER A 158 -6.39 6.35 -0.23
CA SER A 158 -7.35 6.66 -1.29
C SER A 158 -6.80 6.26 -2.67
N VAL A 159 -7.66 5.68 -3.51
CA VAL A 159 -7.34 5.08 -4.81
C VAL A 159 -7.96 5.93 -5.93
N LYS A 160 -7.11 6.49 -6.78
CA LYS A 160 -7.54 7.21 -7.98
C LYS A 160 -8.09 6.20 -9.00
N CYS A 161 -9.27 6.47 -9.57
CA CYS A 161 -9.97 5.54 -10.45
C CYS A 161 -10.80 6.28 -11.52
N GLN A 162 -10.90 5.71 -12.72
CA GLN A 162 -11.83 6.20 -13.74
C GLN A 162 -13.18 5.51 -13.58
N ARG A 163 -14.17 6.23 -13.05
CA ARG A 163 -15.57 5.78 -13.00
C ARG A 163 -16.20 5.88 -14.39
N SER A 164 -16.93 4.85 -14.82
CA SER A 164 -17.72 4.92 -16.06
C SER A 164 -18.99 5.76 -15.87
N MET A 165 -19.29 6.59 -16.87
CA MET A 165 -20.50 7.42 -16.91
C MET A 165 -21.77 6.62 -17.28
N THR A 166 -21.62 5.45 -17.92
CA THR A 166 -22.73 4.68 -18.51
C THR A 166 -22.95 3.31 -17.91
N LYS A 167 -22.02 2.80 -17.09
CA LYS A 167 -22.12 1.51 -16.40
C LYS A 167 -21.55 1.63 -14.98
N PRO A 168 -22.02 0.85 -13.99
CA PRO A 168 -21.59 0.96 -12.59
C PRO A 168 -20.23 0.28 -12.32
N PHE A 169 -19.21 0.57 -13.13
CA PHE A 169 -17.85 0.07 -12.99
C PHE A 169 -16.81 1.18 -12.80
N TYR A 170 -15.71 0.80 -12.17
CA TYR A 170 -14.50 1.59 -11.96
C TYR A 170 -13.34 0.91 -12.68
N LYS A 171 -12.54 1.67 -13.42
CA LYS A 171 -11.22 1.24 -13.89
C LYS A 171 -10.18 1.70 -12.86
N ILE A 172 -9.41 0.76 -12.32
CA ILE A 172 -8.32 1.00 -11.39
C ILE A 172 -7.07 0.43 -12.04
N TYR A 173 -6.10 1.29 -12.37
CA TYR A 173 -4.83 0.92 -12.99
C TYR A 173 -3.70 1.73 -12.33
N PRO A 174 -2.47 1.20 -12.25
CA PRO A 174 -1.30 1.95 -11.78
C PRO A 174 -1.11 3.26 -12.56
N MET A 175 -0.94 4.36 -11.83
CA MET A 175 -0.76 5.71 -12.40
C MET A 175 0.70 6.15 -12.34
N LYS A 176 1.09 7.06 -13.24
CA LYS A 176 2.45 7.62 -13.30
C LYS A 176 2.85 8.26 -11.96
N GLY A 177 4.06 7.95 -11.51
CA GLY A 177 4.63 8.42 -10.25
C GLY A 177 4.25 7.58 -9.03
N GLU A 178 3.33 6.62 -9.15
CA GLU A 178 3.04 5.69 -8.06
C GLU A 178 4.14 4.64 -7.88
N ILE A 179 4.27 4.15 -6.64
CA ILE A 179 5.10 3.00 -6.30
C ILE A 179 4.22 1.78 -6.11
N TRP A 180 4.63 0.65 -6.68
CA TRP A 180 3.86 -0.59 -6.67
C TRP A 180 4.75 -1.80 -6.37
N ALA A 181 4.17 -2.79 -5.69
CA ALA A 181 4.68 -4.14 -5.59
C ALA A 181 4.27 -4.94 -6.84
N MET A 182 5.21 -5.61 -7.49
CA MET A 182 4.96 -6.55 -8.59
C MET A 182 5.54 -7.92 -8.27
N TYR A 183 4.80 -9.00 -8.54
CA TYR A 183 5.24 -10.38 -8.32
C TYR A 183 6.51 -10.70 -9.15
N LYS A 184 7.57 -11.19 -8.50
CA LYS A 184 8.74 -11.75 -9.17
C LYS A 184 8.36 -13.06 -9.83
N ASN A 185 8.92 -13.33 -11.01
CA ASN A 185 8.77 -14.61 -11.72
C ASN A 185 7.29 -15.01 -11.99
N TRP A 186 6.38 -14.03 -12.01
CA TRP A 186 4.97 -14.23 -12.34
C TRP A 186 4.80 -14.83 -13.74
N ASN A 187 3.77 -15.66 -13.90
CA ASN A 187 3.24 -16.04 -15.20
C ASN A 187 1.76 -16.46 -15.08
N ASN A 188 1.05 -16.47 -16.22
CA ASN A 188 -0.38 -16.76 -16.29
C ASN A 188 -0.81 -18.20 -15.97
N LYS A 189 0.10 -19.05 -15.46
CA LYS A 189 -0.16 -20.42 -14.99
C LYS A 189 0.04 -20.58 -13.47
N TRP A 190 0.38 -19.49 -12.76
CA TRP A 190 0.44 -19.47 -11.30
C TRP A 190 -0.88 -19.93 -10.67
N LYS A 191 -0.76 -20.55 -9.50
CA LYS A 191 -1.88 -21.00 -8.68
C LYS A 191 -1.71 -20.52 -7.23
N GLN A 192 -2.69 -20.84 -6.39
CA GLN A 192 -2.62 -20.56 -4.96
C GLN A 192 -1.40 -21.19 -4.24
N SER A 193 -0.74 -22.20 -4.85
CA SER A 193 0.54 -22.74 -4.39
C SER A 193 1.70 -21.76 -4.56
N ASP A 194 1.86 -21.19 -5.75
CA ASP A 194 2.95 -20.28 -6.11
C ASP A 194 2.81 -18.94 -5.36
N TYR A 195 1.56 -18.53 -5.17
CA TYR A 195 1.20 -17.36 -4.39
C TYR A 195 1.57 -17.49 -2.89
N LYS A 196 1.53 -18.68 -2.28
CA LYS A 196 1.88 -18.84 -0.85
C LYS A 196 3.33 -18.47 -0.50
N SER A 197 4.22 -18.47 -1.48
CA SER A 197 5.64 -18.10 -1.34
C SER A 197 6.04 -17.00 -2.34
N TYR A 198 5.11 -16.13 -2.72
CA TYR A 198 5.41 -15.03 -3.63
C TYR A 198 6.55 -14.15 -3.09
N GLN A 199 7.28 -13.53 -4.01
CA GLN A 199 8.15 -12.40 -3.71
C GLN A 199 7.75 -11.24 -4.62
N CYS A 200 8.04 -9.99 -4.20
CA CYS A 200 7.83 -8.83 -5.06
C CYS A 200 9.13 -8.11 -5.43
N TRP A 201 9.18 -7.57 -6.64
CA TRP A 201 9.95 -6.37 -6.93
C TRP A 201 9.12 -5.15 -6.51
N ILE A 202 9.81 -4.07 -6.15
CA ILE A 202 9.21 -2.75 -5.99
C ILE A 202 9.55 -1.95 -7.26
N VAL A 203 8.57 -1.25 -7.81
CA VAL A 203 8.70 -0.49 -9.06
C VAL A 203 8.09 0.91 -8.94
N GLU A 204 8.62 1.84 -9.72
CA GLU A 204 8.03 3.17 -9.96
C GLU A 204 7.37 3.16 -11.35
N ILE A 205 6.13 3.66 -11.45
CA ILE A 205 5.42 3.81 -12.73
C ILE A 205 5.90 5.09 -13.44
N LEU A 206 6.42 4.95 -14.67
CA LEU A 206 6.97 6.06 -15.46
C LEU A 206 5.98 6.69 -16.44
N SER A 207 4.94 5.96 -16.83
CA SER A 207 3.87 6.44 -17.71
C SER A 207 2.55 5.77 -17.35
N ASP A 208 1.45 6.49 -17.48
CA ASP A 208 0.11 5.93 -17.30
C ASP A 208 -0.20 4.85 -18.35
N PHE A 209 -1.08 3.91 -18.01
CA PHE A 209 -1.56 2.88 -18.93
C PHE A 209 -2.66 3.41 -19.87
N THR A 210 -2.61 3.02 -21.14
CA THR A 210 -3.76 3.08 -22.06
C THR A 210 -3.90 1.76 -22.80
N GLU A 211 -5.13 1.42 -23.24
CA GLU A 211 -5.41 0.16 -23.95
C GLU A 211 -4.59 -0.01 -25.24
N GLU A 212 -4.09 1.09 -25.81
CA GLU A 212 -3.20 1.13 -26.98
C GLU A 212 -1.70 1.01 -26.66
N LYS A 213 -1.26 1.27 -25.42
CA LYS A 213 0.14 1.53 -25.09
C LYS A 213 0.60 0.80 -23.82
N CYS A 214 1.68 0.04 -23.95
CA CYS A 214 2.34 -0.59 -22.81
C CYS A 214 2.83 0.46 -21.81
N MET A 215 2.50 0.26 -20.54
CA MET A 215 2.96 1.10 -19.43
C MET A 215 4.47 0.90 -19.20
N ARG A 216 5.21 1.99 -18.98
CA ARG A 216 6.63 1.93 -18.59
C ARG A 216 6.77 1.93 -17.07
N ILE A 217 7.68 1.09 -16.57
CA ILE A 217 8.08 1.00 -15.16
C ILE A 217 9.60 1.05 -15.05
N VAL A 218 10.12 1.40 -13.87
CA VAL A 218 11.53 1.22 -13.49
C VAL A 218 11.63 0.47 -12.16
N ARG A 219 12.59 -0.45 -12.03
CA ARG A 219 12.79 -1.19 -10.80
C ARG A 219 13.42 -0.31 -9.72
N LEU A 220 12.91 -0.40 -8.49
CA LEU A 220 13.55 0.17 -7.30
C LEU A 220 14.35 -0.87 -6.51
N VAL A 221 15.34 -0.39 -5.77
CA VAL A 221 16.19 -1.15 -4.83
C VAL A 221 16.30 -0.42 -3.49
N GLU A 222 16.37 -1.18 -2.41
CA GLU A 222 16.54 -0.68 -1.05
C GLU A 222 17.87 0.08 -0.92
N VAL A 223 17.82 1.29 -0.35
CA VAL A 223 19.02 2.05 0.02
C VAL A 223 19.71 1.30 1.16
N LYS A 224 21.00 0.96 0.99
CA LYS A 224 21.70 0.02 1.86
C LYS A 224 21.63 0.42 3.34
N GLY A 225 20.94 -0.40 4.14
CA GLY A 225 20.73 -0.19 5.58
C GLY A 225 19.49 0.63 5.96
N CYS A 226 18.72 1.11 4.99
CA CYS A 226 17.54 1.97 5.18
C CYS A 226 16.28 1.25 4.68
N MET A 227 15.68 0.39 5.51
CA MET A 227 14.65 -0.59 5.11
C MET A 227 13.42 -0.04 4.37
N THR A 228 13.06 1.23 4.59
CA THR A 228 11.90 1.91 3.99
C THR A 228 12.28 2.87 2.86
N PHE A 229 13.58 3.05 2.57
CA PHE A 229 14.08 3.98 1.57
C PHE A 229 14.53 3.24 0.31
N PHE A 230 14.07 3.70 -0.85
CA PHE A 230 14.26 3.02 -2.12
C PHE A 230 14.71 4.00 -3.21
N GLN A 231 15.64 3.58 -4.05
CA GLN A 231 16.14 4.35 -5.20
C GLN A 231 15.99 3.55 -6.50
N ARG A 232 15.98 4.22 -7.65
CA ARG A 232 15.91 3.55 -8.95
C ARG A 232 17.17 2.71 -9.17
N GLN A 233 16.99 1.48 -9.65
CA GLN A 233 18.11 0.62 -10.00
C GLN A 233 18.79 1.12 -11.29
N ARG A 234 20.10 1.39 -11.18
CA ARG A 234 20.96 1.67 -12.32
C ARG A 234 21.91 0.50 -12.60
N TYR A 235 22.32 0.38 -13.85
CA TYR A 235 23.40 -0.49 -14.32
C TYR A 235 24.17 0.29 -15.38
N ASP A 236 25.47 0.51 -15.18
CA ASP A 236 26.31 1.35 -16.05
C ASP A 236 25.66 2.74 -16.30
N ASP A 237 25.22 3.36 -15.20
CA ASP A 237 24.38 4.58 -15.11
C ASP A 237 22.98 4.56 -15.80
N PHE A 238 22.68 3.59 -16.67
CA PHE A 238 21.34 3.44 -17.26
C PHE A 238 20.30 2.94 -16.26
N GLU A 239 19.10 3.54 -16.27
CA GLU A 239 17.97 3.07 -15.47
C GLU A 239 17.32 1.81 -16.08
N LEU A 240 17.13 0.76 -15.28
CA LEU A 240 16.56 -0.50 -15.75
C LEU A 240 15.02 -0.40 -15.91
N THR A 241 14.57 0.19 -17.02
CA THR A 241 13.14 0.34 -17.35
C THR A 241 12.59 -0.88 -18.11
N ARG A 242 11.34 -1.26 -17.81
CA ARG A 242 10.59 -2.35 -18.49
C ARG A 242 9.24 -1.82 -19.00
N THR A 243 8.69 -2.45 -20.04
CA THR A 243 7.30 -2.30 -20.48
C THR A 243 6.38 -3.38 -19.88
N VAL A 244 5.12 -3.01 -19.64
CA VAL A 244 4.06 -3.85 -19.09
C VAL A 244 2.87 -3.76 -20.04
N SER A 245 2.44 -4.89 -20.59
CA SER A 245 1.24 -4.98 -21.44
C SER A 245 -0.04 -5.12 -20.60
N GLN A 246 -1.22 -5.04 -21.24
CA GLN A 246 -2.48 -5.36 -20.54
C GLN A 246 -2.47 -6.78 -19.95
N ALA A 247 -1.89 -7.76 -20.66
CA ALA A 247 -1.79 -9.14 -20.20
C ALA A 247 -0.79 -9.35 -19.04
N ASP A 248 0.10 -8.37 -18.79
CA ASP A 248 0.99 -8.35 -17.63
C ASP A 248 0.36 -7.70 -16.39
N MET A 249 -0.87 -7.14 -16.46
CA MET A 249 -1.45 -6.39 -15.32
C MET A 249 -1.68 -7.23 -14.07
N LEU A 250 -1.84 -8.55 -14.21
CA LEU A 250 -1.92 -9.50 -13.09
C LEU A 250 -0.58 -9.65 -12.34
N ALA A 251 0.52 -9.11 -12.86
CA ALA A 251 1.80 -9.04 -12.16
C ALA A 251 1.79 -8.07 -10.98
N PHE A 252 0.83 -7.14 -10.88
CA PHE A 252 0.74 -6.20 -9.76
C PHE A 252 0.17 -6.87 -8.51
N SER A 253 0.77 -6.58 -7.35
CA SER A 253 0.35 -7.10 -6.05
C SER A 253 -0.41 -6.08 -5.22
N HIS A 254 0.05 -4.84 -5.16
CA HIS A 254 -0.59 -3.70 -4.51
C HIS A 254 0.20 -2.42 -4.80
N ARG A 255 -0.44 -1.25 -4.62
CA ARG A 255 0.24 0.04 -4.51
C ARG A 255 0.89 0.17 -3.13
N ILE A 256 2.07 0.75 -3.07
CA ILE A 256 2.75 1.13 -1.82
C ILE A 256 2.72 2.65 -1.74
N PRO A 257 2.05 3.26 -0.74
CA PRO A 257 2.14 4.70 -0.51
C PRO A 257 3.59 5.11 -0.29
N ALA A 258 4.02 6.17 -0.98
CA ALA A 258 5.40 6.63 -0.97
C ALA A 258 5.48 8.13 -1.27
N PHE A 259 6.56 8.76 -0.82
CA PHE A 259 6.90 10.15 -1.13
C PHE A 259 8.39 10.29 -1.47
N ARG A 260 8.74 11.31 -2.27
CA ARG A 260 10.15 11.63 -2.56
C ARG A 260 10.77 12.34 -1.36
N VAL A 261 12.03 12.05 -1.06
CA VAL A 261 12.81 12.76 -0.04
C VAL A 261 13.95 13.56 -0.67
N PRO A 262 14.33 14.71 -0.10
CA PRO A 262 15.47 15.52 -0.57
C PRO A 262 16.83 14.87 -0.30
N GLY A 263 16.87 13.68 0.31
CA GLY A 263 18.09 12.99 0.75
C GLY A 263 18.46 13.34 2.20
N VAL A 264 19.19 12.44 2.88
CA VAL A 264 19.61 12.61 4.27
C VAL A 264 21.04 12.12 4.45
N ARG A 265 22.00 13.06 4.38
CA ARG A 265 23.44 12.78 4.38
C ARG A 265 23.91 11.97 5.60
N LYS A 266 23.34 12.23 6.79
CA LYS A 266 23.64 11.52 8.05
C LYS A 266 23.40 10.00 7.97
N TYR A 267 22.46 9.57 7.14
CA TYR A 267 22.07 8.16 6.98
C TYR A 267 22.43 7.61 5.59
N SER A 268 23.26 8.32 4.82
CA SER A 268 23.63 7.97 3.44
C SER A 268 22.43 7.79 2.49
N ILE A 269 21.31 8.46 2.75
CA ILE A 269 20.10 8.39 1.91
C ILE A 269 20.26 9.37 0.74
N PRO A 270 20.29 8.91 -0.53
CA PRO A 270 20.49 9.79 -1.67
C PRO A 270 19.33 10.76 -1.91
N GLU A 271 19.64 11.90 -2.54
CA GLU A 271 18.64 12.87 -2.99
C GLU A 271 17.67 12.23 -4.00
N ALA A 272 16.40 12.66 -3.98
CA ALA A 272 15.31 12.06 -4.75
C ALA A 272 15.05 10.56 -4.52
N SER A 273 15.53 9.96 -3.42
CA SER A 273 15.05 8.65 -2.97
C SER A 273 13.54 8.68 -2.70
N TRP A 274 12.89 7.52 -2.74
CA TRP A 274 11.54 7.31 -2.23
C TRP A 274 11.59 6.83 -0.78
N HIS A 275 10.75 7.37 0.09
CA HIS A 275 10.37 6.73 1.35
C HIS A 275 9.01 6.05 1.18
N LEU A 276 8.91 4.77 1.58
CA LEU A 276 7.73 3.92 1.42
C LEU A 276 7.05 3.67 2.77
N GLU A 277 5.73 3.56 2.76
CA GLU A 277 4.92 3.12 3.91
C GLU A 277 5.37 1.72 4.38
N PRO A 278 5.84 1.55 5.63
CA PRO A 278 6.41 0.29 6.10
C PRO A 278 5.44 -0.89 6.03
N ASP A 279 4.17 -0.63 6.38
CA ASP A 279 3.12 -1.66 6.49
C ASP A 279 2.59 -2.10 5.11
N ALA A 280 2.86 -1.32 4.07
CA ALA A 280 2.60 -1.68 2.67
C ALA A 280 3.84 -2.22 1.95
N LEU A 281 4.97 -2.47 2.64
CA LEU A 281 6.10 -3.19 2.05
C LEU A 281 5.77 -4.68 1.93
N PRO A 282 6.03 -5.32 0.76
CA PRO A 282 5.89 -6.76 0.62
C PRO A 282 6.72 -7.53 1.67
N PRO A 283 6.17 -8.60 2.27
CA PRO A 283 6.85 -9.37 3.30
C PRO A 283 8.20 -9.87 2.78
N LYS A 284 9.27 -9.49 3.48
CA LYS A 284 10.58 -10.11 3.27
C LYS A 284 10.44 -11.56 3.72
N LEU A 285 10.51 -12.51 2.78
CA LEU A 285 10.66 -13.93 3.11
C LEU A 285 11.93 -14.06 3.97
N SER A 286 11.74 -14.27 5.27
CA SER A 286 12.81 -14.71 6.15
C SER A 286 13.28 -16.08 5.65
N ASN A 287 14.59 -16.34 5.78
CA ASN A 287 15.11 -17.68 5.58
C ASN A 287 14.65 -18.55 6.76
N MET A 288 13.41 -19.05 6.69
CA MET A 288 12.90 -20.14 7.52
C MET A 288 13.55 -21.45 7.07
N CYS A 289 14.88 -21.50 7.17
CA CYS A 289 15.67 -22.70 7.05
C CYS A 289 15.73 -23.34 8.45
N SER A 290 14.99 -24.42 8.60
CA SER A 290 15.08 -25.38 9.71
C SER A 290 15.15 -26.78 9.10
#